data_AF-A0A351KAS7-F1
#
_entry.id   AF-A0A351KAS7-F1
#
_cell.length_a   1.000
_cell.length_b   1.000
_cell.length_c   1.000
_cell.angle_alpha   90.00
_cell.angle_beta   90.00
_cell.angle_gamma   90.00
#
_symmetry.space_group_name_H-M   'P 1'
#
loop_
_entity.id
_entity.type
_entity.pdbx_description
1 polymer ?
#
loop_
_entity_poly.entity_id
_entity_poly.type
_entity_poly.pdbx_seq_one_letter_code
_entity_poly.pdbx_strand_id
1 'polypeptide(L)'
;MSPADAGAQGRQRVLTEWDSVHPGGAEVHLQTITRHALVCTRYEPGTCHDGTEGELWDLDEDPFQLVNLWDDPTRRSLRDDLVGDLVDALPERPRTPLGLEAPV
;
A
#
# COMPACT_ATOMS: atom_id res chain seq x y z
N MET A 1 -5.24 1.34 -23.30
CA MET A 1 -4.38 0.16 -23.04
C MET A 1 -5.32 -0.99 -22.75
N SER A 2 -5.26 -2.08 -23.50
CA SER A 2 -6.11 -3.26 -23.29
C SER A 2 -5.54 -4.18 -22.19
N PRO A 3 -6.32 -5.12 -21.63
CA PRO A 3 -5.80 -6.13 -20.71
C PRO A 3 -4.65 -6.95 -21.32
N ALA A 4 -4.69 -7.20 -22.63
CA ALA A 4 -3.62 -7.89 -23.36
C ALA A 4 -2.32 -7.05 -23.38
N ASP A 5 -2.42 -5.74 -23.60
CA ASP A 5 -1.26 -4.85 -23.55
C ASP A 5 -0.67 -4.76 -22.14
N ALA A 6 -1.52 -4.77 -21.10
CA ALA A 6 -1.08 -4.79 -19.72
C ALA A 6 -0.33 -6.10 -19.38
N GLY A 7 -0.87 -7.25 -19.81
CA GLY A 7 -0.22 -8.55 -19.63
C GLY A 7 1.14 -8.66 -20.33
N ALA A 8 1.26 -8.11 -21.53
CA ALA A 8 2.52 -8.13 -22.30
C ALA A 8 3.67 -7.34 -21.65
N GLN A 9 3.38 -6.40 -20.74
CA GLN A 9 4.40 -5.61 -20.06
C GLN A 9 5.15 -6.40 -18.98
N GLY A 10 4.64 -7.56 -18.56
CA GLY A 10 5.30 -8.42 -17.58
C GLY A 10 5.51 -7.79 -16.21
N ARG A 11 4.78 -6.72 -15.86
CA ARG A 11 4.85 -6.09 -14.54
C ARG A 11 4.35 -7.06 -13.49
N GLN A 12 5.20 -7.36 -12.51
CA GLN A 12 4.89 -8.31 -11.44
C GLN A 12 4.06 -7.68 -10.31
N ARG A 13 4.11 -6.34 -10.20
CA ARG A 13 3.46 -5.57 -9.14
C ARG A 13 3.29 -4.11 -9.53
N VAL A 14 2.40 -3.43 -8.83
CA VAL A 14 2.25 -1.97 -8.81
C VAL A 14 2.49 -1.50 -7.38
N LEU A 15 3.21 -0.38 -7.23
CA LEU A 15 3.49 0.24 -5.94
C LEU A 15 2.86 1.64 -5.91
N THR A 16 2.22 1.99 -4.80
CA THR A 16 1.77 3.37 -4.53
C THR A 16 2.14 3.75 -3.11
N GLU A 17 2.46 5.03 -2.90
CA GLU A 17 2.77 5.60 -1.59
C GLU A 17 1.92 6.86 -1.38
N TRP A 18 1.41 7.01 -0.17
CA TRP A 18 0.83 8.25 0.33
C TRP A 18 1.62 8.67 1.56
N ASP A 19 2.47 9.69 1.40
CA ASP A 19 3.22 10.31 2.48
C ASP A 19 2.71 11.76 2.64
N SER A 20 1.97 12.03 3.71
CA SER A 20 1.31 13.32 3.93
C SER A 20 1.56 13.89 5.32
N VAL A 21 2.04 15.13 5.32
CA VAL A 21 2.22 15.97 6.50
C VAL A 21 1.35 17.21 6.35
N HIS A 22 0.29 17.29 7.15
CA HIS A 22 -0.62 18.44 7.13
C HIS A 22 -0.02 19.62 7.90
N PRO A 23 -0.35 20.88 7.54
CA PRO A 23 0.13 22.06 8.26
C PRO A 23 -0.20 22.07 9.77
N GLY A 24 -1.27 21.36 10.17
CA GLY A 24 -1.65 21.17 11.57
C GLY A 24 -0.84 20.11 12.33
N GLY A 25 0.17 19.50 11.70
CA GLY A 25 1.04 18.48 12.30
C GLY A 25 0.49 17.05 12.21
N ALA A 26 -0.62 16.82 11.53
CA ALA A 26 -1.14 15.47 11.32
C ALA A 26 -0.38 14.76 10.19
N GLU A 27 0.10 13.56 10.48
CA GLU A 27 0.95 12.75 9.62
C GLU A 27 0.27 11.40 9.31
N VAL A 28 0.24 11.05 8.03
CA VAL A 28 -0.29 9.79 7.50
C VAL A 28 0.69 9.24 6.47
N HIS A 29 1.14 8.01 6.68
CA HIS A 29 2.16 7.35 5.86
C HIS A 29 1.69 5.95 5.49
N LEU A 30 1.34 5.76 4.22
CA LEU A 30 0.78 4.52 3.69
C LEU A 30 1.58 4.04 2.48
N GLN A 31 1.79 2.75 2.38
CA GLN A 31 2.43 2.13 1.23
C GLN A 31 1.65 0.89 0.81
N THR A 32 1.36 0.80 -0.48
CA THR A 32 0.55 -0.26 -1.04
C THR A 32 1.32 -1.01 -2.13
N ILE A 33 1.26 -2.34 -2.05
CA ILE A 33 1.60 -3.23 -3.15
C ILE A 33 0.33 -3.86 -3.72
N THR A 34 0.21 -3.85 -5.04
CA THR A 34 -0.77 -4.67 -5.76
C THR A 34 -0.04 -5.74 -6.54
N ARG A 35 -0.34 -7.01 -6.28
CA ARG A 35 0.26 -8.16 -6.94
C ARG A 35 -0.82 -9.20 -7.27
N HIS A 36 -1.03 -9.47 -8.55
CA HIS A 36 -2.21 -10.19 -9.04
C HIS A 36 -3.50 -9.49 -8.56
N ALA A 37 -4.42 -10.22 -7.92
CA ALA A 37 -5.64 -9.68 -7.34
C ALA A 37 -5.47 -9.19 -5.89
N LEU A 38 -4.28 -9.31 -5.30
CA LEU A 38 -4.05 -8.92 -3.91
C LEU A 38 -3.64 -7.46 -3.82
N VAL A 39 -4.30 -6.72 -2.95
CA VAL A 39 -3.94 -5.35 -2.56
C VAL A 39 -3.57 -5.37 -1.10
N CYS A 40 -2.33 -4.99 -0.77
CA CYS A 40 -1.86 -4.93 0.61
C CYS A 40 -1.30 -3.55 0.90
N THR A 41 -1.88 -2.85 1.87
CA THR A 41 -1.43 -1.55 2.36
C THR A 41 -0.89 -1.70 3.76
N ARG A 42 0.35 -1.29 4.01
CA ARG A 42 0.88 -1.16 5.38
C ARG A 42 0.79 0.29 5.82
N TYR A 43 0.47 0.49 7.09
CA TYR A 43 0.46 1.82 7.70
C TYR A 43 1.77 1.94 8.48
N GLU A 44 2.52 3.00 8.25
CA GLU A 44 3.69 3.29 9.06
C GLU A 44 3.31 4.17 10.27
N PRO A 45 4.17 4.21 11.30
CA PRO A 45 3.96 5.12 12.42
C PRO A 45 3.83 6.57 11.93
N GLY A 46 2.78 7.25 12.39
CA GLY A 46 2.52 8.67 12.17
C GLY A 46 1.75 9.23 13.36
N THR A 47 1.00 10.32 13.17
CA THR A 47 0.14 10.81 14.26
C THR A 47 -1.16 10.03 14.40
N CYS A 48 -1.60 9.39 13.31
CA CYS A 48 -2.88 8.68 13.26
C CYS A 48 -2.75 7.17 13.48
N HIS A 49 -1.55 6.61 13.26
CA HIS A 49 -1.30 5.17 13.23
C HIS A 49 -0.06 4.82 14.04
N ASP A 50 -0.08 3.69 14.74
CA ASP A 50 1.06 3.21 15.53
C ASP A 50 2.03 2.32 14.73
N GLY A 51 1.69 2.03 13.47
CA GLY A 51 2.48 1.22 12.56
C GLY A 51 2.19 -0.28 12.59
N THR A 52 1.20 -0.73 13.38
CA THR A 52 0.77 -2.14 13.43
C THR A 52 -0.44 -2.43 12.52
N GLU A 53 -1.09 -1.37 12.07
CA GLU A 53 -2.30 -1.38 11.27
C GLU A 53 -2.01 -1.57 9.78
N GLY A 54 -3.03 -1.95 9.03
CA GLY A 54 -2.96 -2.06 7.58
C GLY A 54 -4.21 -2.65 6.97
N GLU A 55 -4.12 -2.93 5.67
CA GLU A 55 -5.19 -3.47 4.87
C GLU A 55 -4.69 -4.61 3.99
N LEU A 56 -5.51 -5.64 3.86
CA LEU A 56 -5.31 -6.72 2.91
C LEU A 56 -6.64 -7.07 2.25
N TRP A 57 -6.65 -7.05 0.93
CA TRP A 57 -7.80 -7.36 0.11
C TRP A 57 -7.45 -8.38 -0.96
N ASP A 58 -8.40 -9.25 -1.27
CA ASP A 58 -8.35 -10.17 -2.39
C ASP A 58 -9.44 -9.77 -3.38
N LEU A 59 -9.07 -9.13 -4.49
CA LEU A 59 -10.01 -8.57 -5.45
C LEU A 59 -10.74 -9.64 -6.28
N ASP A 60 -10.25 -10.89 -6.30
CA ASP A 60 -10.96 -11.99 -6.96
C ASP A 60 -12.15 -12.45 -6.09
N GLU A 61 -11.99 -12.41 -4.77
CA GLU A 61 -13.05 -12.78 -3.81
C GLU A 61 -13.92 -11.59 -3.39
N ASP A 62 -13.33 -10.40 -3.27
CA ASP A 62 -13.93 -9.16 -2.77
C ASP A 62 -13.53 -7.96 -3.66
N PRO A 63 -14.10 -7.84 -4.88
CA PRO A 63 -13.75 -6.79 -5.83
C PRO A 63 -14.08 -5.37 -5.36
N PHE A 64 -14.88 -5.24 -4.28
CA PHE A 64 -15.29 -3.96 -3.71
C PHE A 64 -14.55 -3.61 -2.41
N GLN A 65 -13.63 -4.47 -1.95
CA GLN A 65 -12.81 -4.22 -0.76
C GLN A 65 -13.66 -3.88 0.48
N LEU A 66 -14.61 -4.75 0.78
CA LEU A 66 -15.56 -4.61 1.88
C LEU A 66 -15.09 -5.29 3.17
N VAL A 67 -14.30 -6.37 3.07
CA VAL A 67 -13.80 -7.13 4.23
C VAL A 67 -12.28 -7.10 4.30
N ASN A 68 -11.74 -6.32 5.25
CA ASN A 68 -10.30 -6.21 5.45
C ASN A 68 -9.76 -7.50 6.09
N LEU A 69 -8.82 -8.16 5.41
CA LEU A 69 -8.20 -9.42 5.86
C LEU A 69 -6.91 -9.21 6.67
N TRP A 70 -6.51 -7.97 6.97
CA TRP A 70 -5.24 -7.67 7.63
C TRP A 70 -5.02 -8.44 8.94
N ASP A 71 -6.06 -8.53 9.76
CA ASP A 71 -6.04 -9.19 11.07
C ASP A 71 -6.47 -10.67 11.02
N ASP A 72 -6.79 -11.20 9.83
CA ASP A 72 -7.13 -12.62 9.69
C ASP A 72 -5.87 -13.47 9.92
N PRO A 73 -5.80 -14.29 10.99
CA PRO A 73 -4.62 -15.09 11.30
C PRO A 73 -4.32 -16.12 10.21
N THR A 74 -5.31 -16.54 9.42
CA THR A 74 -5.12 -17.48 8.31
C THR A 74 -4.43 -16.84 7.11
N ARG A 75 -4.53 -15.51 6.97
CA ARG A 75 -3.89 -14.71 5.90
C ARG A 75 -2.54 -14.12 6.33
N ARG A 76 -2.11 -14.31 7.58
CA ARG A 76 -0.87 -13.73 8.14
C ARG A 76 0.38 -14.01 7.31
N SER A 77 0.60 -15.25 6.86
CA SER A 77 1.79 -15.58 6.04
C SER A 77 1.77 -14.84 4.72
N LEU A 78 0.63 -14.79 4.05
CA LEU A 78 0.46 -14.08 2.78
C LEU A 78 0.71 -12.57 2.94
N ARG A 79 0.16 -11.98 4.02
CA ARG A 79 0.39 -10.58 4.38
C ARG A 79 1.87 -10.29 4.60
N ASP A 80 2.54 -11.11 5.42
CA ASP A 80 3.95 -10.91 5.75
C ASP A 80 4.83 -11.04 4.49
N ASP A 81 4.52 -11.96 3.58
CA ASP A 81 5.21 -12.10 2.29
C ASP A 81 5.02 -10.87 1.39
N LEU A 82 3.80 -10.32 1.30
CA LEU A 82 3.51 -9.12 0.52
C LEU A 82 4.18 -7.88 1.10
N VAL A 83 4.19 -7.73 2.43
CA VAL A 83 4.90 -6.63 3.10
C VAL A 83 6.41 -6.76 2.89
N GLY A 84 6.95 -7.98 2.90
CA GLY A 84 8.35 -8.23 2.54
C GLY A 84 8.67 -7.79 1.12
N ASP A 85 7.88 -8.22 0.13
CA ASP A 85 8.06 -7.82 -1.27
C ASP A 85 7.89 -6.31 -1.47
N LEU A 86 6.96 -5.68 -0.74
CA LEU A 86 6.79 -4.23 -0.74
C LEU A 86 8.07 -3.53 -0.26
N VAL A 87 8.63 -3.94 0.88
CA VAL A 87 9.87 -3.37 1.43
C VAL A 87 11.03 -3.51 0.45
N ASP A 88 11.20 -4.71 -0.11
CA ASP A 88 12.30 -5.01 -1.02
C ASP A 88 12.19 -4.27 -2.36
N ALA A 89 10.96 -3.95 -2.79
CA ALA A 89 10.70 -3.32 -4.08
C ALA A 89 10.63 -1.78 -4.03
N LEU A 90 10.40 -1.20 -2.86
CA LEU A 90 10.31 0.26 -2.71
C LEU A 90 11.68 0.92 -2.97
N PRO A 91 11.70 2.04 -3.72
CA PRO A 91 12.91 2.83 -3.84
C PRO A 91 13.25 3.54 -2.51
N GLU A 92 14.49 3.98 -2.36
CA GLU A 92 14.89 4.82 -1.21
C GLU A 92 14.05 6.11 -1.21
N ARG A 93 13.48 6.46 -0.05
CA ARG A 93 12.71 7.71 0.08
C ARG A 93 13.60 8.94 -0.10
N PRO A 94 13.08 10.00 -0.74
CA PRO A 94 13.76 11.27 -0.78
C PRO A 94 14.02 11.81 0.64
N ARG A 95 15.23 12.32 0.89
CA ARG A 95 15.59 12.95 2.19
C ARG A 95 14.87 14.26 2.47
N THR A 96 14.35 14.89 1.41
CA THR A 96 13.60 16.14 1.50
C THR A 96 12.20 15.86 0.99
N PRO A 97 11.17 15.96 1.85
CA PRO A 97 9.79 15.81 1.42
C PRO A 97 9.44 16.79 0.32
N LEU A 98 8.55 16.37 -0.58
CA LEU A 98 7.98 17.27 -1.58
C LEU A 98 7.13 18.33 -0.87
N GLY A 99 7.12 19.55 -1.41
CA GLY A 99 6.27 20.61 -0.89
C GLY A 99 4.79 20.23 -1.00
N LEU A 100 3.99 20.57 0.01
CA LEU A 100 2.55 20.41 -0.05
C LEU A 100 1.98 21.32 -1.15
N GLU A 101 1.47 20.73 -2.23
CA GLU A 101 0.80 21.47 -3.32
C GLU A 101 -0.73 21.43 -3.24
N ALA A 102 -1.29 20.67 -2.29
CA ALA A 102 -2.74 20.60 -2.12
C ALA A 102 -3.29 21.94 -1.58
N PRO A 103 -4.36 22.50 -2.20
CA PRO A 103 -5.03 23.67 -1.63
C PRO A 103 -5.66 23.30 -0.28
N VAL A 104 -5.41 24.15 0.72
CA VAL A 104 -6.06 24.12 2.04
C VAL A 104 -7.46 24.71 1.99
#